data_AF-A0A838IXS2-F1
#
_entry.id   AF-A0A838IXS2-F1
#
_cell.length_a   1.000
_cell.length_b   1.000
_cell.length_c   1.000
_cell.angle_alpha   90.00
_cell.angle_beta   90.00
_cell.angle_gamma   90.00
#
_symmetry.space_group_name_H-M   'P 1'
#
loop_
_entity.id
_entity.type
_entity.pdbx_description
1 polymer ?
#
loop_
_entity_poly.entity_id
_entity_poly.type
_entity_poly.pdbx_seq_one_letter_code
_entity_poly.pdbx_strand_id
1 'polypeptide(L)'
;MIRVLAVAALVVVAVLVAAWQFDLLRNPFAPTARAPAVPALLTALTTDDVDGTRAALEGGADARQLDATGRSALMVAAQHGSAPVVEAMLASGTDLDWQAADGTTALMMALQHGRESLIPLLFLNAGADPTVVDAEGRSVMWYADQNSVVRSSGLYARLREVAGNPFVRGWPSGYVVPVPGATISSRAAHWPNAPRAYRNGIHEGFDFYDGAVSGVAVEYGTAIVAVAAGRVTRVDHDYVELTLAEYEDVIDVSRRALDTPPEALDRLRGMQVWVEHAGGFVSRYAHLSAIPSDVSLGGRVEQGQVVGFTGNSGTLEAAQGTEDDPHPHVEIWRDTLYLGQGQDPQQIFEMAGQVFGRSALPPRWVP
;
A
#
# COMPACT_ATOMS: atom_id res chain seq x y z
N MET A 1 2.67 -69.46 -12.20
CA MET A 1 2.57 -68.79 -10.88
C MET A 1 2.98 -67.32 -10.91
N ILE A 2 4.18 -66.97 -11.41
CA ILE A 2 4.70 -65.57 -11.36
C ILE A 2 3.82 -64.55 -12.10
N ARG A 3 3.28 -64.89 -13.28
CA ARG A 3 2.38 -63.98 -14.04
C ARG A 3 1.04 -63.70 -13.37
N VAL A 4 0.51 -64.66 -12.60
CA VAL A 4 -0.77 -64.49 -11.88
C VAL A 4 -0.58 -63.58 -10.66
N LEU A 5 0.55 -63.71 -9.96
CA LEU A 5 0.91 -62.84 -8.84
C LEU A 5 1.16 -61.40 -9.28
N ALA A 6 1.79 -61.19 -10.43
CA ALA A 6 2.03 -59.85 -10.97
C ALA A 6 0.72 -59.12 -11.35
N VAL A 7 -0.23 -59.83 -11.97
CA VAL A 7 -1.55 -59.26 -12.31
C VAL A 7 -2.36 -58.95 -11.05
N ALA A 8 -2.34 -59.85 -10.05
CA ALA A 8 -3.02 -59.61 -8.77
C ALA A 8 -2.46 -58.37 -8.04
N ALA A 9 -1.14 -58.19 -8.01
CA ALA A 9 -0.51 -57.02 -7.40
C ALA A 9 -0.90 -55.72 -8.12
N LEU A 10 -0.94 -55.72 -9.45
CA LEU A 10 -1.35 -54.56 -10.26
C LEU A 10 -2.81 -54.15 -10.01
N VAL A 11 -3.71 -55.13 -9.86
CA VAL A 11 -5.12 -54.87 -9.53
C VAL A 11 -5.26 -54.28 -8.13
N VAL A 12 -4.52 -54.78 -7.14
CA VAL A 12 -4.55 -54.24 -5.77
C VAL A 12 -4.03 -52.80 -5.73
N VAL A 13 -2.94 -52.50 -6.44
CA VAL A 13 -2.41 -51.13 -6.54
C VAL A 13 -3.41 -50.21 -7.22
N ALA A 14 -4.03 -50.63 -8.33
CA ALA A 14 -5.06 -49.84 -9.01
C ALA A 14 -6.28 -49.55 -8.12
N VAL A 15 -6.72 -50.54 -7.32
CA VAL A 15 -7.83 -50.38 -6.36
C VAL A 15 -7.44 -49.42 -5.23
N LEU A 16 -6.22 -49.51 -4.70
CA LEU A 16 -5.75 -48.61 -3.63
C LEU A 16 -5.57 -47.18 -4.14
N VAL A 17 -5.05 -46.99 -5.36
CA VAL A 17 -4.93 -45.68 -6.01
C VAL A 17 -6.31 -45.07 -6.25
N ALA A 18 -7.26 -45.85 -6.77
CA ALA A 18 -8.64 -45.39 -6.94
C ALA A 18 -9.30 -45.05 -5.60
N ALA A 19 -9.09 -45.87 -4.56
CA ALA A 19 -9.65 -45.63 -3.24
C ALA A 19 -9.02 -44.39 -2.55
N TRP A 20 -7.77 -44.04 -2.87
CA TRP A 20 -7.14 -42.80 -2.44
C TRP A 20 -7.62 -41.59 -3.26
N GLN A 21 -7.71 -41.72 -4.58
CA GLN A 21 -8.14 -40.64 -5.49
C GLN A 21 -9.60 -40.23 -5.27
N PHE A 22 -10.47 -41.18 -4.87
CA PHE A 22 -11.88 -40.94 -4.57
C PHE A 22 -12.18 -40.87 -3.06
N ASP A 23 -11.14 -40.80 -2.23
CA ASP A 23 -11.25 -40.62 -0.78
C ASP A 23 -12.09 -41.72 -0.06
N LEU A 24 -12.23 -42.88 -0.68
CA LEU A 24 -13.04 -44.02 -0.22
C LEU A 24 -12.44 -44.77 0.97
N LEU A 25 -11.19 -44.46 1.34
CA LEU A 25 -10.51 -45.00 2.53
C LEU A 25 -10.64 -44.12 3.77
N ARG A 26 -11.23 -42.91 3.66
CA ARG A 26 -11.52 -42.10 4.85
C ARG A 26 -12.69 -42.70 5.60
N ASN A 27 -12.50 -42.94 6.88
CA ASN A 27 -13.59 -43.30 7.78
C ASN A 27 -14.56 -42.10 7.85
N PRO A 28 -15.79 -42.20 7.31
CA PRO A 28 -16.76 -41.09 7.35
C PRO A 28 -17.28 -40.79 8.76
N PHE A 29 -16.90 -41.64 9.74
CA PHE A 29 -17.18 -41.50 11.16
C PHE A 29 -15.92 -41.25 12.00
N ALA A 30 -14.76 -41.00 11.38
CA ALA A 30 -13.65 -40.43 12.14
C ALA A 30 -14.15 -39.09 12.68
N PRO A 31 -14.08 -38.84 14.01
CA PRO A 31 -14.36 -37.50 14.51
C PRO A 31 -13.44 -36.57 13.72
N THR A 32 -14.03 -35.60 13.04
CA THR A 32 -13.24 -34.49 12.49
C THR A 32 -12.41 -34.00 13.66
N ALA A 33 -11.08 -34.05 13.52
CA ALA A 33 -10.22 -33.37 14.47
C ALA A 33 -10.80 -31.95 14.53
N ARG A 34 -11.42 -31.60 15.67
CA ARG A 34 -11.96 -30.26 15.88
C ARG A 34 -10.80 -29.36 15.52
N ALA A 35 -10.94 -28.57 14.45
CA ALA A 35 -9.96 -27.56 14.11
C ALA A 35 -9.59 -26.88 15.43
N PRO A 36 -8.28 -26.71 15.75
CA PRO A 36 -7.89 -26.15 17.04
C PRO A 36 -8.77 -24.95 17.28
N ALA A 37 -9.46 -24.92 18.43
CA ALA A 37 -10.43 -23.87 18.73
C ALA A 37 -9.71 -22.56 18.45
N VAL A 38 -10.09 -21.91 17.33
CA VAL A 38 -9.48 -20.66 16.87
C VAL A 38 -9.47 -19.77 18.11
N PRO A 39 -8.32 -19.28 18.60
CA PRO A 39 -8.32 -18.32 19.68
C PRO A 39 -9.31 -17.24 19.28
N ALA A 40 -10.35 -17.01 20.08
CA ALA A 40 -11.35 -16.00 19.74
C ALA A 40 -10.56 -14.73 19.40
N LEU A 41 -10.74 -14.17 18.19
CA LEU A 41 -9.83 -13.14 17.67
C LEU A 41 -9.56 -12.04 18.71
N LEU A 42 -10.58 -11.63 19.49
CA LEU A 42 -10.41 -10.73 20.63
C LEU A 42 -9.38 -11.20 21.68
N THR A 43 -9.37 -12.48 22.06
CA THR A 43 -8.36 -13.06 22.95
C THR A 43 -6.96 -12.87 22.38
N ALA A 44 -6.73 -13.25 21.11
CA ALA A 44 -5.43 -13.09 20.46
C ALA A 44 -4.97 -11.61 20.45
N LEU A 45 -5.89 -10.69 20.16
CA LEU A 45 -5.63 -9.25 20.19
C LEU A 45 -5.28 -8.74 21.60
N THR A 46 -6.00 -9.18 22.63
CA THR A 46 -5.72 -8.78 24.02
C THR A 46 -4.40 -9.32 24.57
N THR A 47 -3.93 -10.45 24.03
CA THR A 47 -2.67 -11.09 24.44
C THR A 47 -1.49 -10.77 23.51
N ASP A 48 -1.68 -9.88 22.53
CA ASP A 48 -0.67 -9.53 21.51
C ASP A 48 -0.13 -10.78 20.75
N ASP A 49 -1.00 -11.75 20.50
CA ASP A 49 -0.66 -12.97 19.77
C ASP A 49 -0.77 -12.74 18.26
N VAL A 50 0.35 -12.40 17.63
CA VAL A 50 0.44 -12.11 16.19
C VAL A 50 0.01 -13.31 15.35
N ASP A 51 0.51 -14.51 15.68
CA ASP A 51 0.24 -15.72 14.90
C ASP A 51 -1.21 -16.17 15.10
N GLY A 52 -1.71 -16.11 16.34
CA GLY A 52 -3.12 -16.35 16.65
C GLY A 52 -4.06 -15.36 15.96
N THR A 53 -3.68 -14.08 15.87
CA THR A 53 -4.45 -13.05 15.15
C THR A 53 -4.54 -13.37 13.66
N ARG A 54 -3.40 -13.67 13.02
CA ARG A 54 -3.36 -14.05 11.59
C ARG A 54 -4.15 -15.33 11.33
N ALA A 55 -3.90 -16.38 12.12
CA ALA A 55 -4.60 -17.65 11.98
C ALA A 55 -6.12 -17.49 12.19
N ALA A 56 -6.56 -16.61 13.09
CA ALA A 56 -7.97 -16.33 13.28
C ALA A 56 -8.59 -15.61 12.07
N LEU A 57 -7.93 -14.58 11.54
CA LEU A 57 -8.40 -13.83 10.36
C LEU A 57 -8.42 -14.74 9.11
N GLU A 58 -7.36 -15.51 8.87
CA GLU A 58 -7.28 -16.51 7.78
C GLU A 58 -8.32 -17.62 7.95
N GLY A 59 -8.63 -17.99 9.19
CA GLY A 59 -9.69 -18.93 9.55
C GLY A 59 -11.11 -18.36 9.42
N GLY A 60 -11.27 -17.12 8.96
CA GLY A 60 -12.56 -16.48 8.72
C GLY A 60 -13.21 -15.86 9.97
N ALA A 61 -12.42 -15.56 11.01
CA ALA A 61 -12.92 -14.76 12.13
C ALA A 61 -13.42 -13.40 11.64
N ASP A 62 -14.55 -12.94 12.18
CA ASP A 62 -15.10 -11.64 11.83
C ASP A 62 -14.24 -10.51 12.42
N ALA A 63 -13.48 -9.84 11.57
CA ALA A 63 -12.67 -8.69 11.94
C ALA A 63 -13.50 -7.48 12.40
N ARG A 64 -14.82 -7.46 12.12
CA ARG A 64 -15.76 -6.40 12.54
C ARG A 64 -16.45 -6.71 13.86
N GLN A 65 -16.14 -7.83 14.50
CA GLN A 65 -16.75 -8.17 15.78
C GLN A 65 -16.44 -7.12 16.85
N LEU A 66 -17.38 -6.99 17.79
CA LEU A 66 -17.26 -6.10 18.94
C LEU A 66 -16.97 -6.90 20.21
N ASP A 67 -16.21 -6.31 21.13
CA ASP A 67 -16.08 -6.85 22.48
C ASP A 67 -17.34 -6.59 23.33
N ALA A 68 -17.35 -7.11 24.56
CA ALA A 68 -18.48 -6.96 25.48
C ALA A 68 -18.80 -5.51 25.87
N THR A 69 -17.90 -4.57 25.60
CA THR A 69 -18.07 -3.12 25.84
C THR A 69 -18.45 -2.34 24.58
N GLY A 70 -18.58 -3.02 23.43
CA GLY A 70 -18.93 -2.39 22.15
C GLY A 70 -17.73 -1.83 21.38
N ARG A 71 -16.49 -2.12 21.81
CA ARG A 71 -15.27 -1.73 21.07
C ARG A 71 -15.04 -2.67 19.91
N SER A 72 -14.59 -2.15 18.76
CA SER A 72 -14.23 -3.00 17.62
C SER A 72 -12.97 -3.83 17.90
N ALA A 73 -12.80 -4.94 17.18
CA ALA A 73 -11.56 -5.70 17.25
C ALA A 73 -10.33 -4.82 16.95
N LEU A 74 -10.42 -3.89 16.00
CA LEU A 74 -9.34 -2.95 15.68
C LEU A 74 -9.01 -2.00 16.86
N MET A 75 -10.01 -1.57 17.64
CA MET A 75 -9.80 -0.81 18.87
C MET A 75 -9.04 -1.63 19.93
N VAL A 76 -9.42 -2.90 20.10
CA VAL A 76 -8.72 -3.82 21.02
C VAL A 76 -7.26 -4.00 20.58
N ALA A 77 -7.01 -4.15 19.28
CA ALA A 77 -5.67 -4.20 18.71
C ALA A 77 -4.89 -2.90 18.95
N ALA A 78 -5.51 -1.73 18.75
CA ALA A 78 -4.88 -0.43 18.97
C ALA A 78 -4.47 -0.21 20.44
N GLN A 79 -5.25 -0.76 21.37
CA GLN A 79 -5.00 -0.61 22.81
C GLN A 79 -3.95 -1.58 23.36
N HIS A 80 -3.92 -2.81 22.86
CA HIS A 80 -3.14 -3.90 23.45
C HIS A 80 -2.03 -4.46 22.54
N GLY A 81 -2.23 -4.38 21.24
CA GLY A 81 -1.39 -5.03 20.25
C GLY A 81 -0.13 -4.25 19.89
N SER A 82 0.86 -5.00 19.45
CA SER A 82 2.07 -4.54 18.77
C SER A 82 1.76 -4.11 17.33
N ALA A 83 2.70 -3.41 16.69
CA ALA A 83 2.56 -3.01 15.29
C ALA A 83 2.21 -4.19 14.35
N PRO A 84 2.80 -5.39 14.47
CA PRO A 84 2.40 -6.54 13.66
C PRO A 84 0.95 -7.01 13.84
N VAL A 85 0.39 -6.91 15.05
CA VAL A 85 -1.03 -7.22 15.31
C VAL A 85 -1.92 -6.17 14.64
N VAL A 86 -1.58 -4.89 14.79
CA VAL A 86 -2.33 -3.77 14.18
C VAL A 86 -2.28 -3.87 12.66
N GLU A 87 -1.12 -4.14 12.06
CA GLU A 87 -0.99 -4.36 10.62
C GLU A 87 -1.89 -5.49 10.11
N ALA A 88 -1.93 -6.64 10.82
CA ALA A 88 -2.77 -7.76 10.45
C ALA A 88 -4.26 -7.37 10.45
N MET A 89 -4.69 -6.59 11.44
CA MET A 89 -6.05 -6.06 11.50
C MET A 89 -6.33 -5.04 10.39
N LEU A 90 -5.42 -4.12 10.10
CA LEU A 90 -5.58 -3.12 9.03
C LEU A 90 -5.67 -3.76 7.64
N ALA A 91 -5.04 -4.92 7.44
CA ALA A 91 -5.14 -5.71 6.20
C ALA A 91 -6.48 -6.45 6.05
N SER A 92 -7.28 -6.57 7.11
CA SER A 92 -8.54 -7.33 7.09
C SER A 92 -9.77 -6.54 6.64
N GLY A 93 -9.61 -5.27 6.24
CA GLY A 93 -10.71 -4.42 5.75
C GLY A 93 -11.72 -4.02 6.83
N THR A 94 -11.26 -3.91 8.09
CA THR A 94 -12.04 -3.35 9.19
C THR A 94 -12.42 -1.89 8.95
N ASP A 95 -13.53 -1.46 9.51
CA ASP A 95 -13.87 -0.04 9.58
C ASP A 95 -12.90 0.67 10.53
N LEU A 96 -12.06 1.55 9.96
CA LEU A 96 -11.04 2.29 10.69
C LEU A 96 -11.62 3.36 11.60
N ASP A 97 -12.79 3.88 11.24
CA ASP A 97 -13.44 5.04 11.86
C ASP A 97 -14.69 4.65 12.66
N TRP A 98 -14.85 3.34 12.95
CA TRP A 98 -15.86 2.88 13.90
C TRP A 98 -15.73 3.65 15.21
N GLN A 99 -16.86 4.08 15.76
CA GLN A 99 -16.91 4.80 17.03
C GLN A 99 -17.56 3.93 18.10
N ALA A 100 -16.91 3.82 19.25
CA ALA A 100 -17.50 3.22 20.44
C ALA A 100 -18.59 4.14 21.02
N ALA A 101 -19.26 3.71 22.08
CA ALA A 101 -20.36 4.47 22.69
C ALA A 101 -19.95 5.87 23.20
N ASP A 102 -18.67 6.06 23.51
CA ASP A 102 -18.07 7.33 23.92
C ASP A 102 -17.52 8.14 22.74
N GLY A 103 -17.73 7.70 21.49
CA GLY A 103 -17.23 8.36 20.28
C GLY A 103 -15.75 8.08 19.98
N THR A 104 -15.05 7.30 20.80
CA THR A 104 -13.63 7.01 20.55
C THR A 104 -13.44 6.13 19.31
N THR A 105 -12.36 6.35 18.55
CA THR A 105 -11.92 5.54 17.39
C THR A 105 -10.68 4.72 17.71
N ALA A 106 -10.30 3.79 16.84
CA ALA A 106 -9.07 3.01 16.99
C ALA A 106 -7.80 3.88 16.96
N LEU A 107 -7.75 4.93 16.12
CA LEU A 107 -6.65 5.90 16.10
C LEU A 107 -6.53 6.65 17.45
N MET A 108 -7.65 7.04 18.06
CA MET A 108 -7.65 7.66 19.40
C MET A 108 -7.13 6.69 20.47
N MET A 109 -7.54 5.42 20.43
CA MET A 109 -7.03 4.39 21.34
C MET A 109 -5.52 4.17 21.17
N ALA A 110 -5.02 4.12 19.94
CA ALA A 110 -3.60 4.03 19.63
C ALA A 110 -2.83 5.24 20.21
N LEU A 111 -3.39 6.44 20.15
CA LEU A 111 -2.77 7.63 20.73
C LEU A 111 -2.82 7.62 22.26
N GLN A 112 -3.89 7.11 22.86
CA GLN A 112 -4.05 7.05 24.31
C GLN A 112 -3.16 5.99 24.98
N HIS A 113 -3.02 4.83 24.35
CA HIS A 113 -2.39 3.65 24.96
C HIS A 113 -1.09 3.22 24.27
N GLY A 114 -0.84 3.68 23.05
CA GLY A 114 0.32 3.32 22.26
C GLY A 114 1.62 3.78 22.91
N ARG A 115 2.57 2.84 22.99
CA ARG A 115 3.93 3.07 23.51
C ARG A 115 4.91 3.47 22.42
N GLU A 116 4.45 3.46 21.17
CA GLU A 116 5.24 3.71 19.97
C GLU A 116 4.43 4.61 19.04
N SER A 117 5.09 5.64 18.48
CA SER A 117 4.46 6.50 17.47
C SER A 117 4.17 5.77 16.15
N LEU A 118 4.77 4.61 15.92
CA LEU A 118 4.55 3.79 14.74
C LEU A 118 3.08 3.33 14.63
N ILE A 119 2.44 2.94 15.73
CA ILE A 119 1.07 2.42 15.67
C ILE A 119 0.08 3.48 15.16
N PRO A 120 -0.01 4.70 15.74
CA PRO A 120 -0.85 5.75 15.17
C PRO A 120 -0.49 6.14 13.73
N LEU A 121 0.78 6.06 13.34
CA LEU A 121 1.21 6.29 11.95
C LEU A 121 0.64 5.23 10.99
N LEU A 122 0.58 3.96 11.39
CA LEU A 122 -0.05 2.89 10.59
C LEU A 122 -1.53 3.20 10.30
N PHE A 123 -2.26 3.76 11.26
CA PHE A 123 -3.65 4.19 11.04
C PHE A 123 -3.77 5.31 10.00
N LEU A 124 -2.89 6.33 10.06
CA LEU A 124 -2.87 7.39 9.04
C LEU A 124 -2.48 6.84 7.66
N ASN A 125 -1.56 5.87 7.61
CA ASN A 125 -1.17 5.18 6.38
C ASN A 125 -2.29 4.30 5.80
N ALA A 126 -3.17 3.79 6.65
CA ALA A 126 -4.35 3.02 6.25
C ALA A 126 -5.56 3.90 5.88
N GLY A 127 -5.48 5.23 6.09
CA GLY A 127 -6.56 6.17 5.76
C GLY A 127 -7.63 6.34 6.83
N ALA A 128 -7.28 6.13 8.11
CA ALA A 128 -8.15 6.52 9.23
C ALA A 128 -8.36 8.05 9.26
N ASP A 129 -9.59 8.48 9.55
CA ASP A 129 -10.00 9.89 9.59
C ASP A 129 -9.50 10.56 10.88
N PRO A 130 -8.49 11.45 10.81
CA PRO A 130 -7.93 12.09 11.99
C PRO A 130 -8.78 13.27 12.49
N THR A 131 -9.87 13.60 11.80
CA THR A 131 -10.74 14.76 12.13
C THR A 131 -11.90 14.37 13.04
N VAL A 132 -12.12 13.07 13.26
CA VAL A 132 -13.13 12.57 14.19
C VAL A 132 -12.82 13.08 15.61
N VAL A 133 -13.88 13.44 16.33
CA VAL A 133 -13.86 13.78 17.75
C VAL A 133 -14.76 12.83 18.50
N ASP A 134 -14.41 12.55 19.75
CA ASP A 134 -15.24 11.72 20.62
C ASP A 134 -16.45 12.50 21.19
N ALA A 135 -17.24 11.86 22.05
CA ALA A 135 -18.46 12.44 22.63
C ALA A 135 -18.19 13.68 23.52
N GLU A 136 -16.96 13.82 24.04
CA GLU A 136 -16.53 15.00 24.79
C GLU A 136 -15.89 16.07 23.90
N GLY A 137 -15.84 15.87 22.58
CA GLY A 137 -15.25 16.78 21.62
C GLY A 137 -13.71 16.74 21.60
N ARG A 138 -13.09 15.68 22.12
CA ARG A 138 -11.63 15.50 22.11
C ARG A 138 -11.19 14.96 20.75
N SER A 139 -10.28 15.67 20.10
CA SER A 139 -9.70 15.27 18.81
C SER A 139 -8.47 14.38 19.01
N VAL A 140 -7.94 13.82 17.92
CA VAL A 140 -6.64 13.11 17.94
C VAL A 140 -5.50 13.96 18.54
N MET A 141 -5.55 15.28 18.41
CA MET A 141 -4.56 16.16 19.04
C MET A 141 -4.68 16.19 20.56
N TRP A 142 -5.89 16.15 21.10
CA TRP A 142 -6.09 16.06 22.54
C TRP A 142 -5.42 14.80 23.10
N TYR A 143 -5.56 13.66 22.42
CA TYR A 143 -4.90 12.40 22.82
C TYR A 143 -3.39 12.46 22.63
N ALA A 144 -2.92 12.99 21.51
CA ALA A 144 -1.50 13.16 21.23
C ALA A 144 -0.81 14.04 22.29
N ASP A 145 -1.48 15.08 22.80
CA ASP A 145 -0.95 15.98 23.84
C ASP A 145 -0.67 15.27 25.17
N GLN A 146 -1.41 14.20 25.46
CA GLN A 146 -1.23 13.38 26.65
C GLN A 146 -0.17 12.28 26.47
N ASN A 147 0.27 12.00 25.24
CA ASN A 147 1.24 10.94 24.92
C ASN A 147 2.64 11.52 24.68
N SER A 148 3.54 11.35 25.65
CA SER A 148 4.91 11.88 25.58
C SER A 148 5.77 11.27 24.46
N VAL A 149 5.51 10.02 24.07
CA VAL A 149 6.22 9.35 22.97
C VAL A 149 5.80 9.98 21.65
N VAL A 150 4.49 10.16 21.42
CA VAL A 150 3.99 10.81 20.21
C VAL A 150 4.51 12.24 20.14
N ARG A 151 4.42 13.02 21.24
CA ARG A 151 4.88 14.42 21.30
C ARG A 151 6.35 14.62 20.96
N SER A 152 7.21 13.68 21.31
CA SER A 152 8.64 13.75 21.01
C SER A 152 9.01 13.17 19.65
N SER A 153 8.05 12.55 18.95
CA SER A 153 8.24 11.97 17.62
C SER A 153 7.91 12.94 16.48
N GLY A 154 8.39 12.63 15.27
CA GLY A 154 8.01 13.36 14.04
C GLY A 154 6.51 13.30 13.72
N LEU A 155 5.78 12.30 14.24
CA LEU A 155 4.35 12.13 13.98
C LEU A 155 3.51 13.28 14.57
N TYR A 156 3.93 13.89 15.68
CA TYR A 156 3.14 14.95 16.32
C TYR A 156 2.88 16.14 15.39
N ALA A 157 3.88 16.54 14.61
CA ALA A 157 3.74 17.60 13.62
C ALA A 157 2.71 17.22 12.55
N ARG A 158 2.70 15.95 12.14
CA ARG A 158 1.76 15.41 11.15
C ARG A 158 0.33 15.38 11.69
N LEU A 159 0.11 14.88 12.91
CA LEU A 159 -1.21 14.88 13.55
C LEU A 159 -1.78 16.29 13.68
N ARG A 160 -0.94 17.25 14.10
CA ARG A 160 -1.35 18.66 14.24
C ARG A 160 -1.82 19.24 12.92
N GLU A 161 -1.15 18.88 11.83
CA GLU A 161 -1.54 19.29 10.50
C GLU A 161 -2.87 18.64 10.09
N VAL A 162 -2.97 17.31 10.12
CA VAL A 162 -4.14 16.61 9.55
C VAL A 162 -5.41 16.79 10.39
N ALA A 163 -5.31 17.00 11.71
CA ALA A 163 -6.46 17.22 12.57
C ALA A 163 -7.18 18.57 12.34
N GLY A 164 -6.49 19.53 11.73
CA GLY A 164 -7.01 20.89 11.51
C GLY A 164 -7.47 21.18 10.08
N ASN A 165 -7.42 20.20 9.18
CA ASN A 165 -7.73 20.36 7.76
C ASN A 165 -8.92 19.47 7.35
N PRO A 166 -9.67 19.85 6.30
CA PRO A 166 -10.65 18.95 5.71
C PRO A 166 -10.01 17.61 5.30
N PHE A 167 -10.70 16.51 5.57
CA PHE A 167 -10.23 15.17 5.24
C PHE A 167 -11.11 14.52 4.16
N VAL A 168 -10.47 14.12 3.08
CA VAL A 168 -11.05 13.30 2.02
C VAL A 168 -10.97 11.85 2.47
N ARG A 169 -12.12 11.31 2.88
CA ARG A 169 -12.23 9.92 3.34
C ARG A 169 -11.73 8.93 2.31
N GLY A 170 -11.07 7.90 2.81
CA GLY A 170 -10.62 6.77 1.99
C GLY A 170 -9.30 6.98 1.26
N TRP A 171 -8.57 8.06 1.55
CA TRP A 171 -7.18 8.25 1.15
C TRP A 171 -6.29 8.40 2.39
N PRO A 172 -5.02 7.96 2.33
CA PRO A 172 -4.12 8.03 3.47
C PRO A 172 -3.76 9.48 3.80
N SER A 173 -3.24 9.69 5.01
CA SER A 173 -2.68 10.97 5.43
C SER A 173 -1.36 10.82 6.19
N GLY A 174 -0.70 9.68 6.07
CA GLY A 174 0.57 9.40 6.73
C GLY A 174 1.76 9.26 5.78
N TYR A 175 1.56 9.39 4.47
CA TYR A 175 2.59 9.07 3.47
C TYR A 175 3.65 10.14 3.40
N VAL A 176 4.88 9.74 3.07
CA VAL A 176 6.00 10.65 2.79
C VAL A 176 6.15 10.87 1.29
N VAL A 177 6.78 11.98 0.91
CA VAL A 177 7.16 12.21 -0.50
C VAL A 177 8.22 11.17 -0.89
N PRO A 178 8.07 10.49 -2.04
CA PRO A 178 8.96 9.40 -2.44
C PRO A 178 10.37 9.86 -2.84
N VAL A 179 10.57 11.15 -3.13
CA VAL A 179 11.89 11.75 -3.32
C VAL A 179 12.22 12.57 -2.07
N PRO A 180 13.21 12.16 -1.25
CA PRO A 180 13.52 12.83 0.00
C PRO A 180 13.78 14.34 -0.17
N GLY A 181 13.02 15.16 0.55
CA GLY A 181 13.13 16.62 0.52
C GLY A 181 12.40 17.32 -0.63
N ALA A 182 11.88 16.57 -1.61
CA ALA A 182 11.15 17.15 -2.72
C ALA A 182 9.77 17.67 -2.28
N THR A 183 9.25 18.62 -3.05
CA THR A 183 7.82 18.92 -3.13
C THR A 183 7.22 18.21 -4.33
N ILE A 184 5.90 18.03 -4.28
CA ILE A 184 5.07 17.84 -5.48
C ILE A 184 5.44 18.93 -6.49
N SER A 185 5.49 18.56 -7.77
CA SER A 185 5.91 19.47 -8.80
C SER A 185 5.06 20.74 -8.83
N SER A 186 5.66 21.90 -9.08
CA SER A 186 4.93 23.15 -9.31
C SER A 186 4.22 23.22 -10.67
N ARG A 187 4.41 22.21 -11.54
CA ARG A 187 3.80 22.15 -12.88
C ARG A 187 2.66 21.14 -12.89
N ALA A 188 1.44 21.59 -13.22
CA ALA A 188 0.28 20.72 -13.33
C ALA A 188 0.41 19.64 -14.43
N ALA A 189 1.27 19.85 -15.43
CA ALA A 189 1.58 18.84 -16.44
C ALA A 189 2.27 17.58 -15.87
N HIS A 190 2.79 17.65 -14.66
CA HIS A 190 3.47 16.55 -13.95
C HIS A 190 2.54 15.86 -12.93
N TRP A 191 1.26 16.23 -12.91
CA TRP A 191 0.27 15.73 -11.94
C TRP A 191 -0.66 14.70 -12.57
N PRO A 192 -1.43 13.95 -11.76
CA PRO A 192 -2.47 13.06 -12.27
C PRO A 192 -3.43 13.78 -13.22
N ASN A 193 -3.97 13.05 -14.19
CA ASN A 193 -4.88 13.51 -15.25
C ASN A 193 -4.27 14.46 -16.30
N ALA A 194 -3.00 14.83 -16.19
CA ALA A 194 -2.35 15.64 -17.22
C ALA A 194 -2.36 14.90 -18.59
N PRO A 195 -2.76 15.56 -19.70
CA PRO A 195 -2.78 14.93 -21.01
C PRO A 195 -1.39 14.51 -21.50
N ARG A 196 -1.29 13.30 -22.06
CA ARG A 196 -0.08 12.77 -22.70
C ARG A 196 -0.32 12.61 -24.20
N ALA A 197 -0.28 13.73 -24.91
CA ALA A 197 -0.66 13.83 -26.32
C ALA A 197 0.10 12.86 -27.24
N TYR A 198 1.37 12.58 -26.95
CA TYR A 198 2.19 11.67 -27.76
C TYR A 198 1.68 10.22 -27.80
N ARG A 199 0.89 9.81 -26.77
CA ARG A 199 0.32 8.46 -26.61
C ARG A 199 -1.21 8.44 -26.47
N ASN A 200 -1.90 9.55 -26.73
CA ASN A 200 -3.35 9.68 -26.57
C ASN A 200 -3.89 9.27 -25.19
N GLY A 201 -3.11 9.46 -24.13
CA GLY A 201 -3.49 9.03 -22.79
C GLY A 201 -3.48 10.15 -21.77
N ILE A 202 -3.61 9.76 -20.51
CA ILE A 202 -3.49 10.63 -19.34
C ILE A 202 -2.37 10.14 -18.42
N HIS A 203 -1.95 11.02 -17.54
CA HIS A 203 -0.95 10.75 -16.53
C HIS A 203 -1.57 10.13 -15.27
N GLU A 204 -1.06 8.98 -14.80
CA GLU A 204 -1.63 8.22 -13.67
C GLU A 204 -0.84 8.38 -12.36
N GLY A 205 -0.15 9.51 -12.16
CA GLY A 205 0.69 9.72 -10.98
C GLY A 205 1.33 11.10 -10.92
N PHE A 206 2.35 11.22 -10.07
CA PHE A 206 3.16 12.42 -9.90
C PHE A 206 4.57 12.20 -10.44
N ASP A 207 5.03 13.14 -11.26
CA ASP A 207 6.43 13.19 -11.68
C ASP A 207 7.22 14.18 -10.83
N PHE A 208 8.45 13.80 -10.50
CA PHE A 208 9.42 14.63 -9.80
C PHE A 208 10.56 14.97 -10.75
N TYR A 209 10.82 16.26 -10.96
CA TYR A 209 11.81 16.73 -11.93
C TYR A 209 12.84 17.64 -11.26
N ASP A 210 13.99 17.77 -11.90
CA ASP A 210 15.14 18.47 -11.31
C ASP A 210 14.89 19.95 -10.97
N GLY A 211 15.47 20.37 -9.86
CA GLY A 211 15.61 21.76 -9.46
C GLY A 211 14.32 22.38 -8.92
N ALA A 212 14.06 23.64 -9.30
CA ALA A 212 13.02 24.46 -8.69
C ALA A 212 11.59 23.90 -8.86
N VAL A 213 11.37 22.97 -9.80
CA VAL A 213 10.04 22.41 -10.04
C VAL A 213 9.61 21.46 -8.94
N SER A 214 10.52 20.66 -8.39
CA SER A 214 10.31 19.77 -7.24
C SER A 214 11.07 20.21 -5.98
N GLY A 215 11.74 21.37 -6.02
CA GLY A 215 12.40 21.99 -4.87
C GLY A 215 13.74 21.38 -4.47
N VAL A 216 14.21 20.33 -5.14
CA VAL A 216 15.46 19.62 -4.88
C VAL A 216 16.13 19.20 -6.18
N ALA A 217 17.42 18.86 -6.12
CA ALA A 217 18.09 18.22 -7.23
C ALA A 217 17.52 16.80 -7.44
N VAL A 218 17.19 16.46 -8.69
CA VAL A 218 16.72 15.14 -9.10
C VAL A 218 17.54 14.71 -10.31
N GLU A 219 18.56 13.91 -10.04
CA GLU A 219 19.49 13.40 -11.04
C GLU A 219 19.25 11.90 -11.29
N TYR A 220 19.80 11.38 -12.38
CA TYR A 220 19.87 9.94 -12.61
C TYR A 220 20.55 9.26 -11.41
N GLY A 221 19.93 8.22 -10.86
CA GLY A 221 20.41 7.53 -9.67
C GLY A 221 19.99 8.17 -8.33
N THR A 222 19.18 9.23 -8.31
CA THR A 222 18.64 9.77 -7.05
C THR A 222 17.78 8.72 -6.33
N ALA A 223 17.94 8.56 -5.02
CA ALA A 223 17.20 7.55 -4.27
C ALA A 223 15.70 7.86 -4.19
N ILE A 224 14.88 6.83 -4.41
CA ILE A 224 13.42 6.86 -4.27
C ILE A 224 13.03 5.96 -3.10
N VAL A 225 12.20 6.48 -2.20
CA VAL A 225 11.81 5.79 -0.96
C VAL A 225 10.35 5.36 -0.95
N ALA A 226 10.08 4.28 -0.21
CA ALA A 226 8.73 3.80 0.06
C ALA A 226 7.90 4.90 0.76
N VAL A 227 6.74 5.23 0.22
CA VAL A 227 5.87 6.30 0.74
C VAL A 227 5.24 5.91 2.07
N ALA A 228 5.11 4.61 2.33
CA ALA A 228 4.65 3.99 3.56
C ALA A 228 5.23 2.58 3.68
N ALA A 229 5.17 2.00 4.88
CA ALA A 229 5.54 0.60 5.08
C ALA A 229 4.56 -0.31 4.32
N GLY A 230 5.04 -1.45 3.84
CA GLY A 230 4.22 -2.35 3.04
C GLY A 230 4.93 -3.62 2.59
N ARG A 231 4.28 -4.36 1.70
CA ARG A 231 4.78 -5.57 1.08
C ARG A 231 4.99 -5.36 -0.41
N VAL A 232 6.13 -5.77 -0.92
CA VAL A 232 6.42 -5.71 -2.36
C VAL A 232 5.57 -6.74 -3.10
N THR A 233 4.79 -6.30 -4.08
CA THR A 233 3.90 -7.14 -4.90
C THR A 233 4.33 -7.23 -6.37
N ARG A 234 5.24 -6.36 -6.81
CA ARG A 234 5.96 -6.44 -8.09
C ARG A 234 7.37 -5.88 -7.93
N VAL A 235 8.33 -6.49 -8.60
CA VAL A 235 9.72 -6.01 -8.66
C VAL A 235 10.35 -6.46 -9.98
N ASP A 236 10.82 -5.51 -10.78
CA ASP A 236 11.32 -5.78 -12.14
C ASP A 236 12.86 -5.80 -12.18
N HIS A 237 13.49 -6.69 -11.39
CA HIS A 237 14.96 -6.82 -11.32
C HIS A 237 15.61 -7.21 -12.66
N ASP A 238 14.86 -7.89 -13.52
CA ASP A 238 15.27 -8.40 -14.82
C ASP A 238 14.68 -7.58 -15.98
N TYR A 239 14.27 -6.33 -15.70
CA TYR A 239 13.78 -5.41 -16.72
C TYR A 239 14.79 -5.24 -17.86
N VAL A 240 14.28 -5.27 -19.09
CA VAL A 240 15.04 -5.00 -20.32
C VAL A 240 14.40 -3.82 -21.01
N GLU A 241 15.22 -2.82 -21.32
CA GLU A 241 14.76 -1.61 -21.99
C GLU A 241 14.28 -1.89 -23.41
N LEU A 242 13.27 -1.13 -23.84
CA LEU A 242 12.78 -1.14 -25.20
C LEU A 242 13.86 -0.67 -26.17
N THR A 243 13.99 -1.35 -27.29
CA THR A 243 14.65 -0.74 -28.45
C THR A 243 13.78 0.40 -28.99
N LEU A 244 14.39 1.34 -29.72
CA LEU A 244 13.66 2.43 -30.37
C LEU A 244 12.49 1.94 -31.23
N ALA A 245 12.68 0.85 -31.99
CA ALA A 245 11.62 0.27 -32.82
C ALA A 245 10.46 -0.28 -31.97
N GLU A 246 10.75 -0.95 -30.86
CA GLU A 246 9.72 -1.47 -29.95
C GLU A 246 8.98 -0.34 -29.23
N TYR A 247 9.67 0.75 -28.89
CA TYR A 247 9.04 1.95 -28.33
C TYR A 247 8.06 2.58 -29.34
N GLU A 248 8.50 2.77 -30.59
CA GLU A 248 7.66 3.28 -31.67
C GLU A 248 6.42 2.41 -31.90
N ASP A 249 6.57 1.08 -31.86
CA ASP A 249 5.45 0.14 -31.94
C ASP A 249 4.42 0.33 -30.81
N VAL A 250 4.88 0.55 -29.57
CA VAL A 250 4.02 0.83 -28.41
C VAL A 250 3.23 2.14 -28.59
N ILE A 251 3.91 3.18 -29.08
CA ILE A 251 3.26 4.46 -29.38
C ILE A 251 2.23 4.29 -30.51
N ASP A 252 2.54 3.53 -31.55
CA ASP A 252 1.63 3.28 -32.67
C ASP A 252 0.42 2.44 -32.29
N VAL A 253 0.53 1.54 -31.30
CA VAL A 253 -0.63 0.88 -30.68
C VAL A 253 -1.56 1.93 -30.07
N SER A 254 -1.00 2.87 -29.30
CA SER A 254 -1.77 3.92 -28.63
C SER A 254 -2.39 4.93 -29.62
N ARG A 255 -1.66 5.26 -30.69
CA ARG A 255 -2.20 6.08 -31.80
C ARG A 255 -3.38 5.41 -32.49
N ARG A 256 -3.29 4.12 -32.77
CA ARG A 256 -4.36 3.35 -33.43
C ARG A 256 -5.58 3.16 -32.52
N ALA A 257 -5.37 2.97 -31.23
CA ALA A 257 -6.43 2.84 -30.25
C ALA A 257 -7.13 4.17 -29.93
N LEU A 258 -6.50 5.31 -30.23
CA LEU A 258 -6.93 6.65 -29.78
C LEU A 258 -7.04 6.74 -28.24
N ASP A 259 -6.23 5.92 -27.55
CA ASP A 259 -6.10 5.81 -26.10
C ASP A 259 -4.72 5.18 -25.80
N THR A 260 -4.27 5.15 -24.55
CA THR A 260 -3.13 4.30 -24.15
C THR A 260 -3.65 3.04 -23.47
N PRO A 261 -3.70 1.88 -24.16
CA PRO A 261 -4.11 0.62 -23.53
C PRO A 261 -3.23 0.28 -22.31
N PRO A 262 -3.78 -0.38 -21.27
CA PRO A 262 -3.03 -0.69 -20.05
C PRO A 262 -1.71 -1.45 -20.28
N GLU A 263 -1.69 -2.36 -21.25
CA GLU A 263 -0.49 -3.14 -21.63
C GLU A 263 0.58 -2.26 -22.28
N ALA A 264 0.17 -1.28 -23.09
CA ALA A 264 1.07 -0.30 -23.68
C ALA A 264 1.61 0.64 -22.58
N LEU A 265 0.74 1.09 -21.67
CA LEU A 265 1.13 1.96 -20.57
C LEU A 265 2.11 1.26 -19.61
N ASP A 266 1.90 -0.02 -19.29
CA ASP A 266 2.82 -0.77 -18.44
C ASP A 266 4.23 -0.85 -19.03
N ARG A 267 4.35 -1.04 -20.35
CA ARG A 267 5.65 -0.98 -21.05
C ARG A 267 6.28 0.40 -20.98
N LEU A 268 5.47 1.46 -21.10
CA LEU A 268 5.95 2.84 -21.02
C LEU A 268 6.31 3.28 -19.60
N ARG A 269 5.89 2.56 -18.55
CA ARG A 269 6.35 2.81 -17.16
C ARG A 269 7.78 2.32 -16.93
N GLY A 270 8.31 1.48 -17.82
CA GLY A 270 9.64 0.93 -17.69
C GLY A 270 9.81 0.01 -16.48
N MET A 271 10.97 0.10 -15.83
CA MET A 271 11.32 -0.68 -14.64
C MET A 271 10.49 -0.22 -13.44
N GLN A 272 9.83 -1.17 -12.77
CA GLN A 272 8.90 -0.86 -11.68
C GLN A 272 9.13 -1.63 -10.37
N VAL A 273 8.67 -1.02 -9.29
CA VAL A 273 8.43 -1.66 -7.99
C VAL A 273 7.02 -1.30 -7.53
N TRP A 274 6.24 -2.29 -7.09
CA TRP A 274 4.92 -2.05 -6.50
C TRP A 274 4.91 -2.49 -5.04
N VAL A 275 4.36 -1.64 -4.17
CA VAL A 275 4.26 -1.90 -2.73
C VAL A 275 2.80 -1.79 -2.30
N GLU A 276 2.25 -2.88 -1.78
CA GLU A 276 0.95 -2.91 -1.12
C GLU A 276 1.07 -2.45 0.34
N HIS A 277 0.19 -1.55 0.75
CA HIS A 277 0.15 -0.94 2.07
C HIS A 277 -1.12 -1.32 2.81
N ALA A 278 -1.11 -1.09 4.13
CA ALA A 278 -2.31 -1.15 4.95
C ALA A 278 -3.44 -0.27 4.35
N GLY A 279 -4.71 -0.68 4.50
CA GLY A 279 -5.85 0.02 3.91
C GLY A 279 -6.14 -0.34 2.44
N GLY A 280 -5.40 -1.28 1.85
CA GLY A 280 -5.61 -1.75 0.48
C GLY A 280 -5.03 -0.80 -0.59
N PHE A 281 -4.08 0.05 -0.19
CA PHE A 281 -3.41 0.96 -1.13
C PHE A 281 -2.22 0.28 -1.79
N VAL A 282 -1.90 0.67 -3.02
CA VAL A 282 -0.69 0.24 -3.71
C VAL A 282 0.06 1.46 -4.22
N SER A 283 1.33 1.62 -3.82
CA SER A 283 2.22 2.56 -4.50
C SER A 283 2.94 1.87 -5.64
N ARG A 284 3.07 2.56 -6.78
CA ARG A 284 3.85 2.10 -7.93
C ARG A 284 4.95 3.11 -8.21
N TYR A 285 6.17 2.61 -8.29
CA TYR A 285 7.37 3.37 -8.63
C TYR A 285 7.80 2.96 -10.03
N ALA A 286 7.96 3.92 -10.93
CA ALA A 286 8.24 3.70 -12.35
C ALA A 286 9.40 4.57 -12.83
N HIS A 287 9.83 4.34 -14.07
CA HIS A 287 11.00 4.95 -14.69
C HIS A 287 12.28 4.74 -13.87
N LEU A 288 12.40 3.61 -13.18
CA LEU A 288 13.56 3.33 -12.32
C LEU A 288 14.81 3.03 -13.17
N SER A 289 15.98 3.45 -12.69
CA SER A 289 17.28 3.04 -13.26
C SER A 289 17.82 1.76 -12.64
N ALA A 290 17.51 1.54 -11.36
CA ALA A 290 17.92 0.37 -10.61
C ALA A 290 16.98 0.14 -9.41
N ILE A 291 16.97 -1.10 -8.93
CA ILE A 291 16.25 -1.54 -7.73
C ILE A 291 17.27 -2.14 -6.74
N PRO A 292 17.25 -1.77 -5.44
CA PRO A 292 18.09 -2.41 -4.44
C PRO A 292 17.87 -3.93 -4.39
N SER A 293 18.94 -4.72 -4.29
CA SER A 293 18.88 -6.18 -4.37
C SER A 293 18.13 -6.87 -3.22
N ASP A 294 17.95 -6.17 -2.10
CA ASP A 294 17.17 -6.61 -0.94
C ASP A 294 15.66 -6.37 -1.08
N VAL A 295 15.24 -5.48 -1.99
CA VAL A 295 13.83 -5.31 -2.37
C VAL A 295 13.43 -6.51 -3.22
N SER A 296 12.57 -7.38 -2.70
CA SER A 296 12.24 -8.65 -3.34
C SER A 296 10.74 -8.94 -3.26
N LEU A 297 10.21 -9.72 -4.21
CA LEU A 297 8.79 -10.06 -4.26
C LEU A 297 8.34 -10.72 -2.94
N GLY A 298 7.28 -10.19 -2.34
CA GLY A 298 6.77 -10.62 -1.04
C GLY A 298 7.56 -10.09 0.17
N GLY A 299 8.69 -9.43 -0.05
CA GLY A 299 9.49 -8.75 0.98
C GLY A 299 8.75 -7.57 1.62
N ARG A 300 9.16 -7.20 2.84
CA ARG A 300 8.64 -6.02 3.53
C ARG A 300 9.55 -4.83 3.30
N VAL A 301 8.94 -3.65 3.18
CA VAL A 301 9.65 -2.37 3.17
C VAL A 301 9.12 -1.47 4.27
N GLU A 302 9.99 -0.67 4.87
CA GLU A 302 9.63 0.37 5.84
C GLU A 302 9.36 1.69 5.13
N GLN A 303 8.54 2.56 5.73
CA GLN A 303 8.35 3.92 5.21
C GLN A 303 9.71 4.65 5.20
N GLY A 304 10.09 5.23 4.06
CA GLY A 304 11.38 5.89 3.90
C GLY A 304 12.53 4.96 3.52
N GLN A 305 12.32 3.64 3.44
CA GLN A 305 13.31 2.71 2.88
C GLN A 305 13.47 2.95 1.38
N VAL A 306 14.70 2.92 0.88
CA VAL A 306 14.97 3.01 -0.57
C VAL A 306 14.37 1.81 -1.29
N VAL A 307 13.55 2.07 -2.31
CA VAL A 307 12.90 1.05 -3.14
C VAL A 307 13.33 1.09 -4.60
N GLY A 308 14.03 2.15 -5.00
CA GLY A 308 14.51 2.31 -6.36
C GLY A 308 15.38 3.55 -6.49
N PHE A 309 15.90 3.75 -7.70
CA PHE A 309 16.68 4.92 -8.06
C PHE A 309 16.09 5.56 -9.31
N THR A 310 16.10 6.89 -9.34
CA THR A 310 15.61 7.69 -10.47
C THR A 310 16.30 7.27 -11.76
N GLY A 311 15.54 7.06 -12.81
CA GLY A 311 16.03 6.87 -14.16
C GLY A 311 15.05 7.47 -15.16
N ASN A 312 15.07 6.90 -16.35
CA ASN A 312 14.16 7.25 -17.46
C ASN A 312 13.68 5.97 -18.17
N SER A 313 13.68 4.82 -17.51
CA SER A 313 13.35 3.55 -18.18
C SER A 313 11.94 3.58 -18.77
N GLY A 314 11.74 2.96 -19.94
CA GLY A 314 10.46 2.98 -20.66
C GLY A 314 10.13 4.30 -21.37
N THR A 315 11.00 5.32 -21.32
CA THR A 315 10.85 6.57 -22.10
C THR A 315 11.51 6.48 -23.47
N LEU A 316 11.32 7.52 -24.30
CA LEU A 316 11.98 7.63 -25.60
C LEU A 316 13.50 7.77 -25.45
N GLU A 317 13.95 8.56 -24.48
CA GLU A 317 15.35 8.84 -24.17
C GLU A 317 16.09 7.55 -23.81
N ALA A 318 15.51 6.70 -22.96
CA ALA A 318 16.07 5.39 -22.64
C ALA A 318 16.12 4.47 -23.87
N ALA A 319 15.08 4.46 -24.71
CA ALA A 319 15.07 3.68 -25.96
C ALA A 319 16.10 4.16 -27.01
N GLN A 320 16.53 5.43 -26.91
CA GLN A 320 17.64 6.01 -27.67
C GLN A 320 19.01 5.73 -27.03
N GLY A 321 19.04 5.17 -25.82
CA GLY A 321 20.24 4.85 -25.06
C GLY A 321 20.86 6.04 -24.33
N THR A 322 20.07 7.08 -24.01
CA THR A 322 20.53 8.22 -23.20
C THR A 322 19.94 8.17 -21.79
N GLU A 323 20.60 8.86 -20.86
CA GLU A 323 20.16 9.06 -19.47
C GLU A 323 19.47 10.43 -19.30
N ASP A 324 19.04 11.03 -20.41
CA ASP A 324 18.42 12.36 -20.41
C ASP A 324 17.01 12.33 -19.80
N ASP A 325 16.63 13.48 -19.24
CA ASP A 325 15.32 13.74 -18.60
C ASP A 325 14.91 12.71 -17.53
N PRO A 326 15.78 12.34 -16.58
CA PRO A 326 15.43 11.35 -15.57
C PRO A 326 14.41 11.93 -14.58
N HIS A 327 13.36 11.16 -14.28
CA HIS A 327 12.28 11.61 -13.40
C HIS A 327 11.63 10.43 -12.67
N PRO A 328 11.48 10.47 -11.34
CA PRO A 328 10.65 9.52 -10.62
C PRO A 328 9.19 9.73 -10.97
N HIS A 329 8.53 8.64 -11.36
CA HIS A 329 7.08 8.60 -11.49
C HIS A 329 6.50 7.73 -10.39
N VAL A 330 5.59 8.30 -9.58
CA VAL A 330 4.95 7.58 -8.46
C VAL A 330 3.45 7.71 -8.50
N GLU A 331 2.79 6.56 -8.43
CA GLU A 331 1.33 6.42 -8.42
C GLU A 331 0.88 5.89 -7.06
N ILE A 332 -0.26 6.35 -6.54
CA ILE A 332 -0.92 5.79 -5.36
C ILE A 332 -2.29 5.29 -5.78
N TRP A 333 -2.53 3.99 -5.63
CA TRP A 333 -3.76 3.33 -6.06
C TRP A 333 -4.56 2.84 -4.88
N ARG A 334 -5.87 2.79 -5.06
CA ARG A 334 -6.82 2.04 -4.25
C ARG A 334 -7.79 1.34 -5.19
N ASP A 335 -7.87 0.02 -5.10
CA ASP A 335 -8.64 -0.80 -6.03
C ASP A 335 -8.28 -0.47 -7.50
N THR A 336 -9.23 0.09 -8.26
CA THR A 336 -9.04 0.49 -9.66
C THR A 336 -8.85 2.00 -9.85
N LEU A 337 -8.68 2.76 -8.78
CA LEU A 337 -8.58 4.23 -8.81
C LEU A 337 -7.18 4.68 -8.40
N TYR A 338 -6.56 5.55 -9.20
CA TYR A 338 -5.35 6.26 -8.78
C TYR A 338 -5.68 7.59 -8.10
N LEU A 339 -4.79 8.04 -7.23
CA LEU A 339 -4.91 9.29 -6.49
C LEU A 339 -5.00 10.47 -7.47
N GLY A 340 -6.11 11.18 -7.43
CA GLY A 340 -6.38 12.31 -8.33
C GLY A 340 -7.29 11.97 -9.50
N GLN A 341 -7.60 10.70 -9.75
CA GLN A 341 -8.37 10.31 -10.94
C GLN A 341 -9.70 11.06 -11.05
N GLY A 342 -9.90 11.70 -12.21
CA GLY A 342 -11.13 12.46 -12.52
C GLY A 342 -11.28 13.79 -11.79
N GLN A 343 -10.30 14.21 -11.00
CA GLN A 343 -10.29 15.47 -10.29
C GLN A 343 -9.60 16.60 -11.06
N ASP A 344 -9.99 17.83 -10.73
CA ASP A 344 -9.31 19.03 -11.23
C ASP A 344 -7.98 19.29 -10.48
N PRO A 345 -7.10 20.17 -11.01
CA PRO A 345 -5.81 20.45 -10.39
C PRO A 345 -5.88 20.96 -8.95
N GLN A 346 -6.91 21.72 -8.56
CA GLN A 346 -7.05 22.24 -7.19
C GLN A 346 -7.37 21.11 -6.21
N GLN A 347 -8.25 20.20 -6.61
CA GLN A 347 -8.58 19.01 -5.84
C GLN A 347 -7.37 18.08 -5.70
N ILE A 348 -6.61 17.87 -6.78
CA ILE A 348 -5.36 17.09 -6.75
C ILE A 348 -4.35 17.71 -5.78
N PHE A 349 -4.20 19.04 -5.80
CA PHE A 349 -3.31 19.76 -4.90
C PHE A 349 -3.71 19.57 -3.43
N GLU A 350 -5.00 19.66 -3.11
CA GLU A 350 -5.51 19.43 -1.76
C GLU A 350 -5.30 17.98 -1.31
N MET A 351 -5.58 17.01 -2.18
CA MET A 351 -5.35 15.60 -1.87
C MET A 351 -3.86 15.27 -1.69
N ALA A 352 -2.98 15.84 -2.51
CA ALA A 352 -1.54 15.67 -2.32
C ALA A 352 -1.08 16.24 -0.98
N GLY A 353 -1.67 17.37 -0.54
CA GLY A 353 -1.47 17.93 0.79
C GLY A 353 -1.96 17.02 1.91
N GLN A 354 -3.11 16.37 1.73
CA GLN A 354 -3.59 15.37 2.67
C GLN A 354 -2.66 14.16 2.73
N VAL A 355 -2.25 13.60 1.60
CA VAL A 355 -1.48 12.35 1.53
C VAL A 355 -0.04 12.54 2.00
N PHE A 356 0.66 13.53 1.42
CA PHE A 356 2.10 13.74 1.60
C PHE A 356 2.45 14.88 2.58
N GLY A 357 1.47 15.71 2.93
CA GLY A 357 1.64 16.88 3.78
C GLY A 357 1.76 18.19 3.03
N ARG A 358 1.31 19.27 3.68
CA ARG A 358 1.33 20.63 3.13
C ARG A 358 2.74 21.15 2.91
N SER A 359 3.72 20.66 3.66
CA SER A 359 5.13 20.97 3.38
C SER A 359 5.64 20.30 2.10
N ALA A 360 4.96 19.26 1.61
CA ALA A 360 5.24 18.65 0.32
C ALA A 360 4.62 19.43 -0.85
N LEU A 361 3.76 20.42 -0.61
CA LEU A 361 3.17 21.20 -1.69
C LEU A 361 4.15 22.27 -2.18
N PRO A 362 4.15 22.58 -3.49
CA PRO A 362 4.98 23.64 -4.03
C PRO A 362 4.57 24.99 -3.39
N PRO A 363 5.54 25.87 -3.06
CA PRO A 363 5.27 27.13 -2.34
C PRO A 363 4.44 28.13 -3.16
N ARG A 364 4.42 27.96 -4.48
CA ARG A 364 3.56 28.71 -5.40
C ARG A 364 2.97 27.75 -6.41
N TRP A 365 1.66 27.63 -6.39
CA TRP A 365 0.89 27.08 -7.49
C TRP A 365 -0.30 28.02 -7.73
N VAL A 366 -0.52 28.39 -8.99
CA VAL A 366 -1.65 29.20 -9.42
C VAL A 366 -2.39 28.34 -10.46
N PRO A 367 -3.69 28.04 -10.24
CA PRO A 367 -4.49 27.18 -11.11
C PRO A 367 -4.50 27.57 -12.58
#